data_AF-A0A7D5MU62-F1
#
_entry.id   AF-A0A7D5MU62-F1
#
_cell.length_a   1.000
_cell.length_b   1.000
_cell.length_c   1.000
_cell.angle_alpha   90.00
_cell.angle_beta   90.00
_cell.angle_gamma   90.00
#
_symmetry.space_group_name_H-M   'P 1'
#
loop_
_entity.id
_entity.type
_entity.pdbx_description
1 polymer ?
#
loop_
_entity_poly.entity_id
_entity_poly.type
_entity_poly.pdbx_seq_one_letter_code
_entity_poly.pdbx_strand_id
1 'polypeptide(L)'
;MSPACTRKQADSFGSENRVFSGGICVSDVGDLDRLSGRRVGISRILLMPSQNHGVHPIMVAIVSTSEGACLSFGYDEPLRSRRSARAFADRYLNALTQWIWSKQ
;
A
#
# COMPACT_ATOMS: atom_id res chain seq x y z
N MET A 1 3.51 1.34 32.88
CA MET A 1 3.16 0.50 31.72
C MET A 1 3.99 -0.77 31.81
N SER A 2 3.38 -1.96 31.85
CA SER A 2 4.15 -3.22 32.04
C SER A 2 4.86 -3.61 30.75
N PRO A 3 6.19 -3.90 30.77
CA PRO A 3 6.91 -4.39 29.61
C PRO A 3 6.28 -5.63 28.96
N ALA A 4 5.60 -6.48 29.73
CA ALA A 4 4.90 -7.66 29.22
C ALA A 4 3.65 -7.30 28.41
N CYS A 5 2.94 -6.23 28.78
CA CYS A 5 1.78 -5.73 28.03
C CYS A 5 2.21 -5.13 26.69
N THR A 6 3.30 -4.34 26.72
CA THR A 6 3.90 -3.77 25.51
C THR A 6 4.38 -4.85 24.53
N ARG A 7 5.01 -5.93 25.03
CA ARG A 7 5.43 -7.07 24.19
C ARG A 7 4.24 -7.77 23.55
N LYS A 8 3.19 -8.08 24.31
CA LYS A 8 1.97 -8.71 23.76
C LYS A 8 1.30 -7.87 22.67
N GLN A 9 1.28 -6.55 22.82
CA GLN A 9 0.78 -5.65 21.77
C GLN A 9 1.68 -5.65 20.54
N ALA A 10 3.00 -5.59 20.72
CA ALA A 10 3.96 -5.67 19.61
C ALA A 10 3.84 -7.01 18.84
N ASP A 11 3.72 -8.13 19.56
CA ASP A 11 3.53 -9.46 18.97
C ASP A 11 2.23 -9.53 18.15
N SER A 12 1.14 -8.91 18.64
CA SER A 12 -0.13 -8.84 17.92
C SER A 12 -0.08 -7.98 16.65
N PHE A 13 0.84 -7.01 16.57
CA PHE A 13 1.03 -6.18 15.39
C PHE A 13 1.94 -6.85 14.35
N GLY A 14 2.88 -7.68 14.79
CA GLY A 14 3.80 -8.43 13.95
C GLY A 14 3.27 -9.80 13.47
N SER A 15 2.04 -10.18 13.81
CA SER A 15 1.45 -11.46 13.39
C SER A 15 0.69 -11.36 12.06
N GLU A 16 0.70 -12.44 11.27
CA GLU A 16 -0.14 -12.55 10.07
C GLU A 16 -1.61 -12.30 10.42
N ASN A 17 -2.28 -11.44 9.64
CA ASN A 17 -3.65 -11.07 9.91
C ASN A 17 -4.52 -11.09 8.63
N ARG A 18 -5.76 -11.54 8.79
CA ARG A 18 -6.76 -11.56 7.71
C ARG A 18 -7.47 -10.21 7.52
N VAL A 19 -7.25 -9.25 8.41
CA VAL A 19 -7.83 -7.89 8.36
C VAL A 19 -6.76 -6.81 8.15
N PHE A 20 -7.17 -5.60 7.70
CA PHE A 20 -6.32 -4.41 7.61
C PHE A 20 -6.13 -3.76 8.99
N SER A 21 -5.49 -4.45 9.94
CA SER A 21 -5.26 -3.92 11.29
C SER A 21 -4.41 -2.64 11.29
N GLY A 22 -3.48 -2.50 10.34
CA GLY A 22 -2.72 -1.27 10.11
C GLY A 22 -3.48 -0.19 9.34
N GLY A 23 -4.71 -0.47 8.91
CA GLY A 23 -5.48 0.41 8.04
C GLY A 23 -5.03 0.36 6.57
N ILE A 24 -5.54 1.33 5.81
CA ILE A 24 -5.18 1.58 4.41
C ILE A 24 -4.63 3.01 4.36
N CYS A 25 -3.44 3.17 3.79
CA CYS A 25 -2.85 4.48 3.55
C CYS A 25 -2.88 4.76 2.06
N VAL A 26 -3.53 5.85 1.66
CA VAL A 26 -3.59 6.30 0.27
C VAL A 26 -2.71 7.52 0.13
N SER A 27 -1.76 7.49 -0.80
CA SER A 27 -0.84 8.59 -1.06
C SER A 27 -0.87 8.95 -2.54
N ASP A 28 -1.04 10.23 -2.85
CA ASP A 28 -0.80 10.76 -4.18
C ASP A 28 0.67 11.19 -4.28
N VAL A 29 1.43 10.50 -5.13
CA VAL A 29 2.85 10.77 -5.35
C VAL A 29 3.04 11.78 -6.48
N GLY A 30 2.02 12.03 -7.30
CA GLY A 30 2.10 12.94 -8.44
C GLY A 30 2.96 12.42 -9.59
N ASP A 31 3.61 13.34 -10.29
CA ASP A 31 4.40 13.07 -11.49
C ASP A 31 5.78 12.50 -11.14
N LEU A 32 5.90 11.18 -11.25
CA LEU A 32 7.11 10.46 -10.91
C LEU A 32 8.23 10.67 -11.95
N ASP A 33 7.90 10.98 -13.21
CA ASP A 33 8.89 11.30 -14.24
C ASP A 33 9.58 12.63 -13.93
N ARG A 34 8.80 13.62 -13.48
CA ARG A 34 9.34 14.90 -13.01
C ARG A 34 10.17 14.75 -11.75
N LEU A 35 9.74 13.91 -10.80
CA LEU A 35 10.44 13.71 -9.53
C LEU A 35 11.73 12.89 -9.67
N SER A 36 11.79 11.93 -10.61
CA SER A 36 12.97 11.07 -10.82
C SER A 36 14.03 11.67 -11.75
N GLY A 37 13.74 12.79 -12.41
CA GLY A 37 14.73 13.65 -13.07
C GLY A 37 15.34 13.14 -14.38
N ARG A 38 15.19 11.85 -14.73
CA ARG A 38 15.48 11.19 -16.03
C ARG A 38 15.32 9.68 -15.86
N ARG A 39 15.15 8.95 -16.96
CA ARG A 39 15.05 7.47 -17.10
C ARG A 39 16.24 6.68 -16.50
N VAL A 40 16.59 6.92 -15.25
CA VAL A 40 17.41 6.03 -14.45
C VAL A 40 16.52 4.83 -14.16
N GLY A 41 17.02 3.62 -14.36
CA GLY A 41 16.29 2.37 -14.23
C GLY A 41 15.69 2.18 -12.85
N ILE A 42 14.56 2.85 -12.60
CA ILE A 42 13.64 2.54 -11.53
C ILE A 42 12.94 1.27 -12.01
N SER A 43 13.63 0.17 -11.76
CA SER A 43 12.98 -1.12 -11.57
C SER A 43 11.69 -0.84 -10.80
N ARG A 44 10.60 -1.48 -11.21
CA ARG A 44 9.24 -1.45 -10.64
C ARG A 44 9.13 -1.61 -9.10
N ILE A 45 10.26 -1.64 -8.40
CA ILE A 45 10.47 -1.37 -6.99
C ILE A 45 10.12 0.10 -6.72
N LEU A 46 8.82 0.31 -6.67
CA LEU A 46 8.15 1.51 -6.26
C LEU A 46 8.84 2.16 -5.05
N LEU A 47 9.04 3.48 -5.11
CA LEU A 47 9.33 4.33 -3.95
C LEU A 47 8.08 4.35 -3.04
N MET A 48 7.75 3.22 -2.41
CA MET A 48 6.84 3.22 -1.28
C MET A 48 7.68 3.57 -0.06
N PRO A 49 7.32 4.60 0.72
CA PRO A 49 7.89 4.75 2.03
C PRO A 49 7.51 3.51 2.82
N SER A 50 8.45 2.56 2.94
CA SER A 50 8.25 1.38 3.77
C SER A 50 8.32 1.85 5.21
N GLN A 51 7.19 1.86 5.90
CA GLN A 51 7.20 2.03 7.35
C GLN A 51 7.74 0.74 7.95
N ASN A 52 9.07 0.70 8.15
CA ASN A 52 9.77 -0.49 8.65
C ASN A 52 9.55 -0.74 10.16
N HIS A 53 8.68 0.04 10.80
CA HIS A 53 8.40 -0.02 12.23
C HIS A 53 6.90 0.12 12.49
N GLY A 54 6.27 -0.89 13.10
CA GLY A 54 4.89 -0.82 13.58
C GLY A 54 3.90 -1.67 12.80
N VAL A 55 2.62 -1.28 12.82
CA VAL A 55 1.56 -1.97 12.08
C VAL A 55 1.66 -1.57 10.61
N HIS A 56 1.75 -2.55 9.73
CA HIS A 56 1.95 -2.32 8.30
C HIS A 56 0.61 -2.11 7.56
N PRO A 57 0.24 -0.86 7.20
CA PRO A 57 -0.95 -0.62 6.38
C PRO A 57 -0.80 -1.26 5.00
N ILE A 58 -1.91 -1.52 4.31
CA ILE A 58 -1.81 -1.57 2.83
C ILE A 58 -1.60 -0.15 2.33
N MET A 59 -0.55 0.03 1.53
CA MET A 59 -0.27 1.28 0.85
C MET A 59 -0.93 1.27 -0.52
N VAL A 60 -1.64 2.34 -0.88
CA VAL A 60 -2.14 2.61 -2.23
C VAL A 60 -1.50 3.90 -2.69
N ALA A 61 -0.60 3.81 -3.68
CA ALA A 61 0.06 4.97 -4.26
C ALA A 61 -0.59 5.30 -5.60
N ILE A 62 -1.04 6.55 -5.76
CA ILE A 62 -1.45 7.11 -7.05
C ILE A 62 -0.22 7.73 -7.68
N VAL A 63 0.13 7.26 -8.87
CA VAL A 63 1.37 7.64 -9.55
C VAL A 63 1.04 8.03 -10.98
N SER A 64 1.57 9.16 -11.43
CA SER A 64 1.55 9.54 -12.85
C SER A 64 2.90 9.22 -13.47
N THR A 65 2.88 8.43 -14.55
CA THR A 65 4.03 8.14 -15.41
C THR A 65 3.75 8.59 -16.84
N SER A 66 4.73 8.50 -17.72
CA SER A 66 4.57 8.75 -19.15
C SER A 66 3.53 7.86 -19.84
N GLU A 67 3.17 6.72 -19.23
CA GLU A 67 2.15 5.79 -19.75
C GLU A 67 0.74 6.09 -19.21
N GLY A 68 0.63 7.05 -18.28
CA GLY A 68 -0.61 7.47 -17.64
C GLY A 68 -0.58 7.35 -16.12
N ALA A 69 -1.73 7.61 -15.50
CA ALA A 69 -1.90 7.43 -14.06
C ALA A 69 -2.14 5.95 -13.72
N CYS A 70 -1.40 5.42 -12.76
CA CYS A 70 -1.56 4.06 -12.26
C CYS A 70 -1.69 4.03 -10.73
N LEU A 71 -2.37 2.99 -10.24
CA LEU A 71 -2.46 2.67 -8.82
C LEU A 71 -1.49 1.55 -8.50
N SER A 72 -0.63 1.78 -7.52
CA SER A 72 0.29 0.77 -7.02
C SER A 72 -0.05 0.38 -5.59
N PHE A 73 0.04 -0.91 -5.29
CA PHE A 73 -0.38 -1.50 -4.03
C PHE A 73 0.80 -2.14 -3.31
N GLY A 74 1.11 -1.61 -2.12
CA GLY A 74 2.17 -2.08 -1.24
C GLY A 74 1.64 -2.94 -0.13
N TYR A 75 2.35 -4.03 0.17
CA TYR A 75 2.05 -4.94 1.26
C TYR A 75 3.35 -5.59 1.75
N ASP A 76 3.32 -6.08 2.99
CA ASP A 76 4.47 -6.72 3.63
C ASP A 76 4.23 -8.22 3.84
N GLU A 77 5.13 -9.05 3.31
CA GLU A 77 5.20 -10.48 3.63
C GLU A 77 6.12 -10.68 4.86
N PRO A 78 5.81 -11.61 5.78
CA PRO A 78 4.72 -12.59 5.76
C PRO A 78 3.41 -12.08 6.39
N LEU A 79 3.35 -10.81 6.83
CA LEU A 79 2.16 -10.25 7.50
C LEU A 79 0.89 -10.35 6.66
N ARG A 80 1.06 -10.30 5.34
CA ARG A 80 0.00 -10.49 4.34
C ARG A 80 0.52 -11.31 3.19
N SER A 81 -0.25 -12.31 2.78
CA SER A 81 0.06 -13.03 1.53
C SER A 81 -0.21 -12.16 0.30
N ARG A 82 0.60 -12.37 -0.76
CA ARG A 82 0.33 -11.86 -2.11
C ARG A 82 -1.11 -12.08 -2.60
N ARG A 83 -1.72 -13.22 -2.28
CA ARG A 83 -3.10 -13.55 -2.67
C ARG A 83 -4.10 -12.58 -2.05
N SER A 84 -3.96 -12.30 -0.75
CA SER A 84 -4.84 -11.35 -0.04
C SER A 84 -4.65 -9.92 -0.54
N ALA A 85 -3.40 -9.51 -0.80
CA ALA A 85 -3.09 -8.19 -1.35
C ALA A 85 -3.71 -8.00 -2.76
N ARG A 86 -3.63 -9.00 -3.63
CA ARG A 86 -4.27 -8.97 -4.95
C ARG A 86 -5.78 -8.87 -4.85
N ALA A 87 -6.40 -9.69 -4.01
CA ALA A 87 -7.86 -9.66 -3.81
C ALA A 87 -8.34 -8.29 -3.30
N PHE A 88 -7.55 -7.61 -2.49
CA PHE A 88 -7.83 -6.23 -2.08
C PHE A 88 -7.74 -5.26 -3.25
N ALA A 89 -6.66 -5.29 -4.04
CA ALA A 89 -6.47 -4.41 -5.18
C ALA A 89 -7.63 -4.52 -6.19
N ASP A 90 -8.06 -5.76 -6.51
CA ASP A 90 -9.18 -6.01 -7.42
C ASP A 90 -10.50 -5.39 -6.89
N ARG A 91 -10.78 -5.54 -5.58
CA ARG A 91 -11.97 -4.94 -4.96
C ARG A 91 -11.91 -3.42 -4.93
N TYR A 92 -10.73 -2.86 -4.66
CA TYR A 92 -10.51 -1.41 -4.64
C TYR A 92 -10.77 -0.79 -6.02
N LEU A 93 -10.22 -1.40 -7.08
CA LEU A 93 -10.43 -0.96 -8.45
C LEU A 93 -11.90 -1.05 -8.88
N ASN A 94 -12.58 -2.14 -8.52
CA ASN A 94 -14.01 -2.30 -8.81
C ASN A 94 -14.85 -1.21 -8.14
N ALA A 95 -14.59 -0.92 -6.86
CA ALA A 95 -15.30 0.13 -6.13
C ALA A 95 -15.04 1.53 -6.72
N LEU A 96 -13.78 1.84 -7.07
CA LEU A 96 -13.42 3.10 -7.72
C LEU A 96 -14.14 3.27 -9.06
N THR A 97 -14.15 2.21 -9.87
CA THR A 97 -14.80 2.21 -11.18
C THR A 97 -16.31 2.44 -11.04
N GLN A 98 -16.97 1.72 -10.14
CA GLN A 98 -18.40 1.91 -9.86
C GLN A 98 -18.72 3.35 -9.42
N TRP A 99 -17.88 3.91 -8.55
CA TRP A 99 -18.05 5.27 -8.08
C TRP A 99 -17.92 6.29 -9.23
N ILE A 100 -16.91 6.16 -10.09
CA ILE A 100 -16.72 7.03 -11.26
C ILE A 100 -17.96 6.99 -12.17
N TRP A 101 -18.46 5.80 -12.50
CA TRP A 101 -19.65 5.65 -13.35
C TRP A 101 -20.93 6.15 -12.69
N SER A 102 -21.02 6.15 -11.36
CA SER A 102 -22.17 6.72 -10.65
C SER A 102 -22.21 8.26 -10.63
N LYS A 103 -21.13 8.91 -11.07
CA LYS A 103 -20.96 10.37 -11.06
C LYS A 103 -21.03 11.00 -12.45
N GLN A 104 -21.16 10.20 -13.50
CA GLN A 104 -21.41 10.64 -14.88
C GLN A 104 -22.91 10.56 -15.19
#